data_AF-A0A8T1DS37-F1
#
_entry.id   AF-A0A8T1DS37-F1
#
_cell.length_a   1.000
_cell.length_b   1.000
_cell.length_c   1.000
_cell.angle_alpha   90.00
_cell.angle_beta   90.00
_cell.angle_gamma   90.00
#
_symmetry.space_group_name_H-M   'P 1'
#
loop_
_entity.id
_entity.type
_entity.pdbx_description
1 polymer ?
#
loop_
_entity_poly.entity_id
_entity_poly.type
_entity_poly.pdbx_seq_one_letter_code
_entity_poly.pdbx_strand_id
1 'polypeptide(L)'
;MKQIHLETWHLVNLRTLRSLENDLPLPEYGKTFFDHCYAGVASTSQSYAIATKNPSLWDSIQIYRAGRTRAGLEEVANMTGYSQLKQAMREQLVVNAGLMIREHFRKRLRAYVSIKFGKTGDDLTSEEEKASKTLVGQIVYACYNVEETDMLEARQTRDVLTPDGEEWIEKWIPWPDNIKKNGMEVYIRLI
;
A
#
# COMPACT_ATOMS: atom_id res chain seq x y z
N MET A 1 -0.81 14.57 -19.74
CA MET A 1 -0.28 14.54 -18.36
C MET A 1 1.22 14.79 -18.43
N LYS A 2 1.80 15.71 -17.64
CA LYS A 2 3.25 16.06 -17.77
C LYS A 2 4.14 14.97 -17.17
N GLN A 3 5.29 14.69 -17.78
CA GLN A 3 6.21 13.61 -17.39
C GLN A 3 6.53 13.59 -15.89
N ILE A 4 6.91 14.74 -15.31
CA ILE A 4 7.22 14.85 -13.87
C ILE A 4 6.08 14.39 -12.95
N HIS A 5 4.83 14.50 -13.40
CA HIS A 5 3.68 14.03 -12.65
C HIS A 5 3.67 12.51 -12.56
N LEU A 6 3.71 11.84 -13.71
CA LEU A 6 3.73 10.38 -13.81
C LEU A 6 4.91 9.80 -13.04
N GLU A 7 6.05 10.46 -13.15
CA GLU A 7 7.28 10.00 -12.51
C GLU A 7 7.27 10.22 -10.98
N THR A 8 6.68 11.31 -10.51
CA THR A 8 6.45 11.51 -9.06
C THR A 8 5.53 10.44 -8.51
N TRP A 9 4.48 10.08 -9.23
CA TRP A 9 3.62 8.96 -8.86
C TRP A 9 4.36 7.63 -8.83
N HIS A 10 5.19 7.37 -9.83
CA HIS A 10 5.98 6.14 -9.86
C HIS A 10 6.92 6.03 -8.66
N LEU A 11 7.59 7.12 -8.27
CA LEU A 11 8.46 7.14 -7.10
C LEU A 11 7.69 6.95 -5.79
N VAL A 12 6.50 7.53 -5.68
CA VAL A 12 5.62 7.31 -4.51
C VAL A 12 5.21 5.85 -4.43
N ASN A 13 4.77 5.27 -5.56
CA ASN A 13 4.40 3.86 -5.63
C ASN A 13 5.56 2.96 -5.27
N LEU A 14 6.75 3.23 -5.79
CA LEU A 14 7.97 2.51 -5.42
C LEU A 14 8.22 2.56 -3.91
N ARG A 15 8.12 3.75 -3.28
CA ARG A 15 8.32 3.87 -1.83
C ARG A 15 7.25 3.12 -1.04
N THR A 16 5.99 3.21 -1.44
CA THR A 16 4.89 2.49 -0.79
C THR A 16 5.09 0.98 -0.89
N LEU A 17 5.34 0.46 -2.09
CA LEU A 17 5.58 -0.98 -2.31
C LEU A 17 6.79 -1.47 -1.52
N ARG A 18 7.91 -0.73 -1.54
CA ARG A 18 9.08 -1.07 -0.72
C ARG A 18 8.78 -1.06 0.78
N SER A 19 7.90 -0.17 1.25
CA SER A 19 7.47 -0.19 2.65
C SER A 19 6.76 -1.49 2.98
N LEU A 20 5.85 -1.88 2.10
CA LEU A 20 5.01 -3.06 2.25
C LEU A 20 5.80 -4.37 2.10
N GLU A 21 6.85 -4.39 1.27
CA GLU A 21 7.67 -5.58 0.97
C GLU A 21 8.82 -5.81 1.95
N ASN A 22 9.28 -4.76 2.64
CA ASN A 22 10.48 -4.82 3.49
C ASN A 22 10.18 -4.39 4.94
N ASP A 23 8.92 -4.49 5.38
CA ASP A 23 8.51 -4.13 6.74
C ASP A 23 8.92 -2.71 7.19
N LEU A 24 9.03 -1.77 6.25
CA LEU A 24 9.39 -0.39 6.59
C LEU A 24 8.14 0.41 6.96
N PRO A 25 8.24 1.41 7.85
CA PRO A 25 7.15 2.33 8.11
C PRO A 25 6.61 2.94 6.81
N LEU A 26 5.28 2.93 6.67
CA LEU A 26 4.61 3.62 5.58
C LEU A 26 4.89 5.13 5.67
N PRO A 27 5.05 5.83 4.52
CA PRO A 27 5.18 7.26 4.52
C PRO A 27 3.94 7.95 5.10
N GLU A 28 4.16 9.06 5.80
CA GLU A 28 3.08 10.01 6.05
C GLU A 28 2.72 10.69 4.72
N TYR A 29 1.61 10.25 4.11
CA TYR A 29 1.14 10.74 2.81
C TYR A 29 0.62 12.18 2.92
N GLY A 30 1.57 13.12 3.01
CA GLY A 30 1.30 14.54 3.14
C GLY A 30 2.14 15.40 2.20
N LYS A 31 1.96 16.72 2.32
CA LYS A 31 2.64 17.72 1.50
C LYS A 31 4.16 17.53 1.47
N THR A 32 4.76 17.31 2.63
CA THR A 32 6.22 17.19 2.79
C THR A 32 6.75 15.95 2.06
N PHE A 33 6.09 14.81 2.21
CA PHE A 33 6.47 13.59 1.51
C PHE A 33 6.39 13.75 -0.01
N PHE A 34 5.29 14.34 -0.51
CA PHE A 34 5.14 14.63 -1.93
C PHE A 34 6.21 15.58 -2.45
N ASP A 35 6.51 16.65 -1.71
CA ASP A 35 7.54 17.62 -2.07
C ASP A 35 8.91 16.95 -2.20
N HIS A 36 9.23 16.00 -1.32
CA HIS A 36 10.46 15.20 -1.42
C HIS A 36 10.46 14.24 -2.60
N CYS A 37 9.35 13.57 -2.92
CA CYS A 37 9.26 12.69 -4.09
C CYS A 37 9.42 13.49 -5.39
N TYR A 38 8.70 14.61 -5.51
CA TYR A 38 8.82 15.53 -6.64
C TYR A 38 10.26 16.02 -6.82
N ALA A 39 10.94 16.34 -5.71
CA ALA A 39 12.35 16.74 -5.73
C ALA A 39 13.31 15.58 -6.06
N GLY A 40 12.95 14.34 -5.73
CA GLY A 40 13.70 13.14 -6.13
C GLY A 40 13.66 12.89 -7.63
N VAL A 41 12.54 13.23 -8.27
CA VAL A 41 12.30 13.12 -9.72
C VAL A 41 12.94 14.24 -10.51
N ALA A 42 12.78 15.48 -10.05
CA ALA A 42 13.34 16.64 -10.74
C ALA A 42 14.88 16.65 -10.64
N SER A 43 15.55 17.02 -11.73
CA SER A 43 17.01 17.21 -11.77
C SER A 43 17.38 18.69 -11.63
N THR A 44 17.44 19.19 -10.39
CA THR A 44 18.06 20.47 -10.05
C THR A 44 18.89 20.34 -8.78
N SER A 45 19.93 21.16 -8.62
CA SER A 45 20.76 21.19 -7.39
C SER A 45 19.93 21.47 -6.12
N GLN A 46 18.90 22.32 -6.22
CA GLN A 46 17.96 22.57 -5.12
C GLN A 46 17.09 21.35 -4.81
N SER A 47 16.62 20.63 -5.83
CA SER A 47 15.82 19.42 -5.64
C SER A 47 16.64 18.27 -5.03
N TYR A 48 17.93 18.17 -5.33
CA TYR A 48 18.82 17.20 -4.66
C TYR A 48 18.92 17.47 -3.15
N ALA A 49 19.12 18.73 -2.75
CA ALA A 49 19.19 19.13 -1.35
C ALA A 49 17.87 18.94 -0.58
N ILE A 50 16.73 18.95 -1.28
CA ILE A 50 15.41 18.64 -0.69
C ILE A 50 15.23 17.12 -0.57
N ALA A 51 15.59 16.37 -1.61
CA ALA A 51 15.45 14.92 -1.68
C ALA A 51 16.24 14.18 -0.58
N THR A 52 17.43 14.68 -0.21
CA THR A 52 18.27 14.06 0.84
C THR A 52 17.75 14.29 2.27
N LYS A 53 16.79 15.20 2.48
CA LYS A 53 16.24 15.50 3.82
C LYS A 53 15.32 14.43 4.38
N ASN A 54 14.89 13.48 3.57
CA ASN A 54 14.10 12.33 4.02
C ASN A 54 14.93 11.04 3.85
N PRO A 55 15.69 10.63 4.88
CA PRO A 55 16.50 9.41 4.83
C PRO A 55 15.68 8.17 4.47
N SER A 56 14.45 8.05 4.98
CA SER A 56 13.57 6.90 4.69
C SER A 56 13.14 6.81 3.22
N LEU A 57 13.13 7.93 2.49
CA LEU A 57 12.77 7.98 1.08
C LEU A 57 14.01 7.88 0.18
N TRP A 58 15.19 8.25 0.69
CA TRP A 58 16.42 8.40 -0.09
C TRP A 58 16.77 7.14 -0.88
N ASP A 59 16.70 5.97 -0.26
CA ASP A 59 16.99 4.70 -0.94
C ASP A 59 16.05 4.46 -2.13
N SER A 60 14.77 4.86 -2.00
CA SER A 60 13.80 4.68 -3.09
C SER A 60 14.09 5.63 -4.23
N ILE A 61 14.56 6.85 -3.93
CA ILE A 61 15.03 7.82 -4.92
C ILE A 61 16.25 7.25 -5.67
N GLN A 62 17.19 6.64 -4.96
CA GLN A 62 18.37 6.03 -5.58
C GLN A 62 18.00 4.88 -6.53
N ILE A 63 17.13 3.97 -6.09
CA ILE A 63 16.65 2.87 -6.94
C ILE A 63 15.94 3.40 -8.19
N TYR A 64 15.06 4.37 -8.02
CA TYR A 64 14.35 5.01 -9.13
C TYR A 64 15.32 5.65 -10.14
N ARG A 65 16.28 6.45 -9.66
CA ARG A 65 17.29 7.09 -10.53
C ARG A 65 18.15 6.07 -11.26
N ALA A 66 18.62 5.03 -10.57
CA ALA A 66 19.37 3.94 -11.19
C ALA A 66 18.55 3.18 -12.24
N GLY A 67 17.24 3.01 -12.03
CA GLY A 67 16.31 2.47 -13.01
C GLY A 67 16.26 3.32 -14.28
N ARG A 68 16.13 4.64 -14.15
CA ARG A 68 16.11 5.58 -15.29
C ARG A 68 17.41 5.58 -16.08
N THR A 69 18.55 5.63 -15.38
CA THR A 69 19.87 5.60 -16.02
C THR A 69 20.05 4.32 -16.84
N ARG A 70 19.65 3.16 -16.30
CA ARG A 70 19.71 1.88 -17.03
C ARG A 70 18.82 1.86 -18.26
N ALA A 71 17.68 2.56 -18.22
CA ALA A 71 16.76 2.67 -19.35
C ALA A 71 17.13 3.79 -20.36
N GLY A 72 18.21 4.55 -20.12
CA GLY A 72 18.64 5.63 -21.00
C GLY A 72 17.66 6.83 -21.05
N LEU A 73 16.87 7.04 -19.98
CA LEU A 73 15.86 8.10 -19.95
C LEU A 73 16.49 9.46 -19.62
N GLU A 74 16.11 10.51 -20.37
CA GLU A 74 16.57 11.90 -20.19
C GLU A 74 16.20 12.49 -18.82
N GLU A 75 16.84 13.56 -18.38
CA GLU A 75 16.48 14.19 -17.10
C GLU A 75 15.06 14.79 -17.12
N VAL A 76 14.36 14.66 -15.98
CA VAL A 76 13.02 15.23 -15.86
C VAL A 76 13.13 16.70 -15.47
N ALA A 77 12.73 17.58 -16.39
CA ALA A 77 12.72 19.00 -16.15
C ALA A 77 11.79 19.39 -14.98
N ASN A 78 12.27 20.28 -14.11
CA ASN A 78 11.46 20.86 -13.05
C ASN A 78 10.35 21.77 -13.63
N MET A 79 9.14 21.70 -13.08
CA MET A 79 8.07 22.63 -13.41
C MET A 79 8.11 23.88 -12.51
N THR A 80 8.35 25.04 -13.12
CA THR A 80 8.18 26.36 -12.48
C THR A 80 6.74 26.86 -12.64
N GLY A 81 6.22 27.62 -11.66
CA GLY A 81 4.94 28.36 -11.77
C GLY A 81 3.64 27.57 -11.56
N TYR A 82 3.68 26.29 -11.19
CA TYR A 82 2.50 25.41 -11.12
C TYR A 82 2.05 25.09 -9.67
N SER A 83 1.90 26.09 -8.81
CA SER A 83 1.57 25.89 -7.38
C SER A 83 0.20 25.24 -7.15
N GLN A 84 -0.84 25.70 -7.84
CA GLN A 84 -2.21 25.17 -7.72
C GLN A 84 -2.31 23.72 -8.25
N LEU A 85 -1.67 23.42 -9.39
CA LEU A 85 -1.61 22.06 -9.91
C LEU A 85 -0.87 21.13 -8.95
N LYS A 86 0.21 21.60 -8.32
CA LYS A 86 0.96 20.82 -7.33
C LYS A 86 0.09 20.47 -6.11
N GLN A 87 -0.84 21.32 -5.72
CA GLN A 87 -1.80 21.00 -4.65
C GLN A 87 -2.78 19.91 -5.08
N ALA A 88 -3.45 20.07 -6.23
CA ALA A 88 -4.37 19.05 -6.74
C ALA A 88 -3.68 17.68 -6.93
N MET A 89 -2.42 17.68 -7.37
CA MET A 89 -1.61 16.46 -7.48
C MET A 89 -1.39 15.77 -6.14
N ARG A 90 -1.19 16.53 -5.05
CA ARG A 90 -1.04 15.96 -3.70
C ARG A 90 -2.32 15.28 -3.24
N GLU A 91 -3.46 15.91 -3.46
CA GLU A 91 -4.77 15.35 -3.08
C GLU A 91 -5.04 14.04 -3.82
N GLN A 92 -4.79 14.00 -5.13
CA GLN A 92 -4.90 12.76 -5.92
C GLN A 92 -3.93 11.68 -5.45
N LEU A 93 -2.73 12.06 -4.98
CA LEU A 93 -1.75 11.11 -4.49
C LEU A 93 -2.18 10.41 -3.21
N VAL A 94 -2.79 11.13 -2.28
CA VAL A 94 -3.34 10.53 -1.05
C VAL A 94 -4.40 9.48 -1.40
N VAL A 95 -5.27 9.80 -2.37
CA VAL A 95 -6.27 8.85 -2.87
C VAL A 95 -5.61 7.62 -3.50
N ASN A 96 -4.63 7.81 -4.39
CA ASN A 96 -3.94 6.71 -5.07
C ASN A 96 -3.15 5.82 -4.11
N ALA A 97 -2.41 6.42 -3.18
CA ALA A 97 -1.69 5.70 -2.13
C ALA A 97 -2.66 4.89 -1.26
N GLY A 98 -3.79 5.49 -0.88
CA GLY A 98 -4.88 4.80 -0.21
C GLY A 98 -5.37 3.60 -1.03
N LEU A 99 -5.66 3.78 -2.33
CA LEU A 99 -6.11 2.68 -3.19
C LEU A 99 -5.12 1.50 -3.22
N MET A 100 -3.82 1.78 -3.37
CA MET A 100 -2.81 0.72 -3.35
C MET A 100 -2.75 0.00 -2.01
N ILE A 101 -2.83 0.71 -0.90
CA ILE A 101 -2.81 0.09 0.44
C ILE A 101 -4.05 -0.79 0.62
N ARG A 102 -5.25 -0.41 0.14
CA ARG A 102 -6.45 -1.28 0.24
C ARG A 102 -6.27 -2.53 -0.57
N GLU A 103 -5.80 -2.39 -1.81
CA GLU A 103 -5.62 -3.53 -2.70
C GLU A 103 -4.58 -4.49 -2.15
N HIS A 104 -3.50 -3.97 -1.58
CA HIS A 104 -2.49 -4.78 -0.96
C HIS A 104 -3.01 -5.50 0.29
N PHE A 105 -3.73 -4.80 1.17
CA PHE A 105 -4.41 -5.42 2.29
C PHE A 105 -5.39 -6.50 1.83
N ARG A 106 -6.25 -6.21 0.84
CA ARG A 106 -7.26 -7.15 0.32
C ARG A 106 -6.61 -8.43 -0.21
N LYS A 107 -5.49 -8.31 -0.94
CA LYS A 107 -4.71 -9.45 -1.42
C LYS A 107 -4.15 -10.29 -0.27
N ARG A 108 -3.56 -9.63 0.73
CA ARG A 108 -2.98 -10.30 1.91
C ARG A 108 -4.05 -10.96 2.79
N LEU A 109 -5.16 -10.28 3.05
CA LEU A 109 -6.33 -10.83 3.75
C LEU A 109 -6.85 -12.07 3.02
N ARG A 110 -7.00 -12.01 1.69
CA ARG A 110 -7.42 -13.16 0.90
C ARG A 110 -6.43 -14.33 1.02
N ALA A 111 -5.13 -14.07 0.98
CA ALA A 111 -4.13 -15.11 1.16
C ALA A 111 -4.23 -15.75 2.56
N TYR A 112 -4.33 -14.94 3.62
CA TYR A 112 -4.50 -15.41 5.00
C TYR A 112 -5.75 -16.28 5.16
N VAL A 113 -6.91 -15.78 4.70
CA VAL A 113 -8.18 -16.50 4.79
C VAL A 113 -8.13 -17.79 3.98
N SER A 114 -7.49 -17.78 2.80
CA SER A 114 -7.31 -18.99 1.99
C SER A 114 -6.44 -20.02 2.69
N ILE A 115 -5.37 -19.61 3.37
CA ILE A 115 -4.50 -20.52 4.13
C ILE A 115 -5.22 -21.08 5.36
N LYS A 116 -5.99 -20.24 6.07
CA LYS A 116 -6.61 -20.62 7.35
C LYS A 116 -7.91 -21.41 7.20
N PHE A 117 -8.72 -21.07 6.20
CA PHE A 117 -10.08 -21.61 6.03
C PHE A 117 -10.33 -22.21 4.63
N GLY A 118 -9.42 -22.00 3.69
CA GLY A 118 -9.51 -22.61 2.36
C GLY A 118 -9.20 -24.10 2.43
N LYS A 119 -9.84 -24.87 1.56
CA LYS A 119 -9.48 -26.25 1.26
C LYS A 119 -8.61 -26.27 0.01
N THR A 120 -7.53 -27.04 0.06
CA THR A 120 -6.65 -27.29 -1.08
C THR A 120 -6.32 -28.78 -1.12
N GLY A 121 -6.23 -29.37 -2.32
CA GLY A 121 -5.92 -30.79 -2.52
C GLY A 121 -6.42 -31.30 -3.86
N ASP A 122 -5.65 -32.16 -4.51
CA ASP A 122 -5.97 -32.73 -5.83
C ASP A 122 -7.21 -33.65 -5.80
N ASP A 123 -7.61 -34.10 -4.60
CA ASP A 123 -8.76 -34.98 -4.38
C ASP A 123 -10.08 -34.23 -4.12
N LEU A 124 -10.09 -32.89 -4.17
CA LEU A 124 -11.31 -32.11 -3.96
C LEU A 124 -12.25 -32.24 -5.16
N THR A 125 -13.54 -32.43 -4.86
CA THR A 125 -14.58 -32.31 -5.89
C THR A 125 -14.74 -30.85 -6.34
N SER A 126 -15.29 -30.65 -7.55
CA SER A 126 -15.56 -29.30 -8.05
C SER A 126 -16.52 -28.52 -7.15
N GLU A 127 -17.47 -29.20 -6.51
CA GLU A 127 -18.41 -28.62 -5.55
C GLU A 127 -17.69 -28.14 -4.29
N GLU A 128 -16.78 -28.93 -3.75
CA GLU A 128 -16.00 -28.57 -2.55
C GLU A 128 -15.05 -27.40 -2.81
N GLU A 129 -14.39 -27.37 -3.96
CA GLU A 129 -13.59 -26.22 -4.36
C GLU A 129 -14.43 -24.93 -4.44
N LYS A 130 -15.61 -25.03 -5.07
CA LYS A 130 -16.51 -23.88 -5.23
C LYS A 130 -17.03 -23.40 -3.88
N ALA A 131 -17.41 -24.32 -2.99
CA ALA A 131 -17.83 -24.01 -1.63
C ALA A 131 -16.70 -23.33 -0.85
N SER A 132 -15.46 -23.83 -0.96
CA SER A 132 -14.30 -23.23 -0.31
C SER A 132 -13.99 -21.81 -0.82
N LYS A 133 -13.97 -21.62 -2.15
CA LYS A 133 -13.77 -20.29 -2.76
C LYS A 133 -14.87 -19.31 -2.35
N THR A 134 -16.10 -19.79 -2.21
CA THR A 134 -17.25 -18.98 -1.75
C THR A 134 -17.08 -18.56 -0.29
N LEU A 135 -16.74 -19.50 0.59
CA LEU A 135 -16.48 -19.23 2.01
C LEU A 135 -15.35 -18.19 2.18
N VAL A 136 -14.22 -18.39 1.50
CA VAL A 136 -13.11 -17.43 1.50
C VAL A 136 -13.57 -16.06 1.03
N GLY A 137 -14.37 -16.01 -0.04
CA GLY A 137 -14.94 -14.77 -0.57
C GLY A 137 -15.82 -14.04 0.45
N GLN A 138 -16.68 -14.77 1.16
CA GLN A 138 -17.57 -14.22 2.18
C GLN A 138 -16.80 -13.70 3.40
N ILE A 139 -15.80 -14.45 3.90
CA ILE A 139 -14.96 -14.01 5.02
C ILE A 139 -14.17 -12.75 4.62
N VAL A 140 -13.57 -12.74 3.42
CA VAL A 140 -12.86 -11.56 2.91
C VAL A 140 -13.81 -10.38 2.78
N TYR A 141 -15.05 -10.57 2.34
CA TYR A 141 -16.05 -9.51 2.25
C TYR A 141 -16.52 -9.03 3.63
N ALA A 142 -16.73 -9.91 4.60
CA ALA A 142 -17.10 -9.50 5.95
C ALA A 142 -15.95 -8.75 6.62
N CYS A 143 -14.72 -9.27 6.54
CA CYS A 143 -13.52 -8.55 6.96
C CYS A 143 -13.20 -7.36 6.05
N TYR A 144 -13.90 -7.26 4.91
CA TYR A 144 -14.06 -6.24 3.86
C TYR A 144 -15.01 -5.07 4.21
N ASN A 145 -15.82 -5.19 5.26
CA ASN A 145 -16.78 -4.17 5.68
C ASN A 145 -16.78 -3.96 7.21
N VAL A 146 -17.43 -2.88 7.67
CA VAL A 146 -17.59 -2.57 9.11
C VAL A 146 -18.89 -3.13 9.69
N GLU A 147 -19.82 -3.52 8.83
CA GLU A 147 -21.11 -4.11 9.19
C GLU A 147 -20.93 -5.33 10.10
N GLU A 148 -21.86 -5.52 11.03
CA GLU A 148 -21.87 -6.73 11.86
C GLU A 148 -22.02 -7.97 10.98
N THR A 149 -21.31 -9.02 11.36
CA THR A 149 -21.37 -10.32 10.70
C THR A 149 -21.60 -11.39 11.75
N ASP A 150 -22.44 -12.37 11.43
CA ASP A 150 -22.69 -13.57 12.23
C ASP A 150 -21.70 -14.70 11.92
N MET A 151 -20.90 -14.55 10.84
CA MET A 151 -19.90 -15.53 10.44
C MET A 151 -18.78 -15.63 11.49
N LEU A 152 -18.65 -16.80 12.10
CA LEU A 152 -17.66 -17.06 13.15
C LEU A 152 -16.23 -16.86 12.63
N GLU A 153 -15.92 -17.35 11.43
CA GLU A 153 -14.60 -17.25 10.81
C GLU A 153 -14.21 -15.80 10.51
N ALA A 154 -15.21 -14.97 10.15
CA ALA A 154 -15.01 -13.55 9.94
C ALA A 154 -14.73 -12.84 11.27
N ARG A 155 -15.50 -13.13 12.34
CA ARG A 155 -15.24 -12.59 13.68
C ARG A 155 -13.83 -12.94 14.17
N GLN A 156 -13.46 -14.22 14.10
CA GLN A 156 -12.12 -14.68 14.46
C GLN A 156 -11.01 -14.01 13.65
N THR A 157 -11.28 -13.67 12.39
CA THR A 157 -10.30 -12.96 11.54
C THR A 157 -10.23 -11.49 11.92
N ARG A 158 -11.37 -10.83 12.19
CA ARG A 158 -11.41 -9.45 12.69
C ARG A 158 -10.67 -9.31 14.02
N ASP A 159 -10.84 -10.25 14.94
CA ASP A 159 -10.15 -10.24 16.24
C ASP A 159 -8.62 -10.25 16.08
N VAL A 160 -8.10 -11.05 15.13
CA VAL A 160 -6.65 -11.09 14.83
C VAL A 160 -6.15 -9.79 14.20
N LEU A 161 -7.03 -9.11 13.46
CA LEU A 161 -6.71 -7.88 12.72
C LEU A 161 -6.95 -6.60 13.53
N THR A 162 -7.60 -6.69 14.70
CA THR A 162 -7.92 -5.54 15.55
C THR A 162 -6.86 -5.41 16.63
N PRO A 163 -6.22 -4.24 16.79
CA PRO A 163 -5.31 -3.99 17.90
C PRO A 163 -5.98 -4.18 19.27
N ASP A 164 -5.19 -4.51 20.28
CA ASP A 164 -5.69 -4.64 21.65
C ASP A 164 -6.30 -3.30 22.12
N GLY A 165 -7.57 -3.36 22.56
CA GLY A 165 -8.29 -2.18 23.07
C GLY A 165 -8.90 -1.28 22.00
N GLU A 166 -8.80 -1.63 20.72
CA GLU A 166 -9.48 -0.94 19.62
C GLU A 166 -10.76 -1.67 19.22
N GLU A 167 -11.74 -0.92 18.71
CA GLU A 167 -12.98 -1.47 18.14
C GLU A 167 -12.83 -1.71 16.63
N TRP A 168 -13.62 -2.63 16.07
CA TRP A 168 -13.69 -2.84 14.63
C TRP A 168 -14.46 -1.70 13.96
N ILE A 169 -13.75 -0.68 13.50
CA ILE A 169 -14.33 0.56 12.97
C ILE A 169 -13.69 0.98 11.64
N GLU A 170 -14.30 1.97 10.98
CA GLU A 170 -13.86 2.61 9.73
C GLU A 170 -12.66 3.56 9.95
N LYS A 171 -11.60 3.12 10.63
CA LYS A 171 -10.44 3.96 11.00
C LYS A 171 -9.09 3.33 10.68
N TRP A 172 -8.19 4.17 10.17
CA TRP A 172 -6.78 3.87 9.83
C TRP A 172 -5.93 3.82 11.09
N ILE A 173 -5.46 2.64 11.49
CA ILE A 173 -4.47 2.49 12.56
C ILE A 173 -3.28 1.68 12.03
N PRO A 174 -2.10 2.32 11.83
CA PRO A 174 -0.87 1.59 11.58
C PRO A 174 -0.60 0.66 12.77
N TRP A 175 -0.54 -0.65 12.53
CA TRP A 175 -0.38 -1.66 13.57
C TRP A 175 0.74 -2.65 13.22
N PRO A 176 1.57 -3.08 14.20
CA PRO A 176 2.62 -4.06 13.98
C PRO A 176 2.07 -5.45 13.61
N ASP A 177 2.92 -6.22 12.94
CA ASP A 177 2.66 -7.59 12.53
C ASP A 177 2.24 -8.52 13.68
N ASN A 178 0.97 -8.94 13.66
CA ASN A 178 0.39 -9.95 14.55
C ASN A 178 0.23 -11.34 13.88
N ILE A 179 0.61 -11.49 12.60
CA ILE A 179 0.55 -12.77 11.86
C ILE A 179 1.97 -13.38 11.76
N LYS A 180 2.82 -13.10 12.76
CA LYS A 180 4.21 -13.61 12.85
C LYS A 180 4.36 -15.13 12.84
N LYS A 181 3.32 -15.93 13.12
CA LYS A 181 3.44 -17.39 13.16
C LYS A 181 3.43 -18.08 11.78
N ASN A 182 2.95 -17.42 10.71
CA ASN A 182 2.76 -18.07 9.40
C ASN A 182 3.39 -17.30 8.20
N GLY A 183 4.31 -16.36 8.45
CA GLY A 183 5.16 -15.79 7.38
C GLY A 183 4.49 -14.78 6.43
N MET A 184 3.52 -13.98 6.90
CA MET A 184 2.96 -12.89 6.09
C MET A 184 2.63 -11.66 6.95
N GLU A 185 3.29 -10.54 6.66
CA GLU A 185 3.09 -9.23 7.30
C GLU A 185 1.72 -8.65 6.90
N VAL A 186 0.94 -8.01 7.78
CA VAL A 186 -0.32 -7.34 7.42
C VAL A 186 -0.37 -5.91 7.93
N TYR A 187 -0.77 -4.99 7.04
CA TYR A 187 -1.15 -3.61 7.37
C TYR A 187 -2.67 -3.46 7.27
N ILE A 188 -3.32 -3.02 8.34
CA ILE A 188 -4.79 -2.95 8.55
C ILE A 188 -5.54 -2.20 7.42
N ARG A 189 -6.81 -2.58 7.23
CA ARG A 189 -7.72 -2.40 6.09
C ARG A 189 -8.43 -1.05 5.93
N LEU A 190 -8.60 -0.63 4.65
CA LEU A 190 -9.25 0.58 4.06
C LEU A 190 -10.78 0.58 3.82
N ILE A 191 -11.26 1.84 3.96
CA ILE A 191 -12.63 2.39 4.05
C ILE A 191 -13.45 1.52 4.97
#